data_AF-A0A961FPS0-F1
#
_entry.id   AF-A0A961FPS0-F1
#
_cell.length_a   1.000
_cell.length_b   1.000
_cell.length_c   1.000
_cell.angle_alpha   90.00
_cell.angle_beta   90.00
_cell.angle_gamma   90.00
#
_symmetry.space_group_name_H-M   'P 1'
#
loop_
_entity.id
_entity.type
_entity.pdbx_description
1 polymer ?
#
loop_
_entity_poly.entity_id
_entity_poly.type
_entity_poly.pdbx_seq_one_letter_code
_entity_poly.pdbx_strand_id
1 'polypeptide(L)'
;MKLLRPRKWLRRIGCVAASMAFALFMTLPQARGSDPAADRWLHAYVLVQAGQELADQDLWGLAMANYMAALKQFESLAEEFPSYQPRLVSYRRDDLKDRVREAGEKMTGAEHDLAMDYEDVIEKTRVGTKSRYDLDYQTSYQYLVRAQWLLSDLLERAPEKVVTALTKQRSFIDEMTEASRDSLTKEPGGYLKVHDIEKDFALSVSIAMSDLPSYRPVEPSASGMSSELFPDSLVAQVRDLWYQ
;
A
#
# COMPACT_ATOMS: atom_id res chain seq x y z
N MET A 1 44.11 -55.80 25.32
CA MET A 1 42.94 -56.46 24.68
C MET A 1 42.10 -55.41 23.95
N LYS A 2 41.54 -55.82 22.82
CA LYS A 2 40.86 -55.07 21.75
C LYS A 2 39.64 -54.26 22.26
N LEU A 3 39.59 -52.95 21.95
CA LEU A 3 38.67 -52.27 21.01
C LEU A 3 37.18 -52.60 21.16
N LEU A 4 36.35 -51.58 21.40
CA LEU A 4 35.10 -51.34 20.68
C LEU A 4 34.65 -49.87 20.90
N ARG A 5 34.74 -49.06 19.83
CA ARG A 5 34.14 -47.72 19.76
C ARG A 5 32.65 -47.83 19.39
N PRO A 6 31.73 -47.06 19.99
CA PRO A 6 30.39 -46.95 19.46
C PRO A 6 30.36 -46.10 18.18
N ARG A 7 29.58 -46.61 17.23
CA ARG A 7 29.46 -46.24 15.83
C ARG A 7 28.83 -44.86 15.62
N LYS A 8 29.37 -44.16 14.62
CA LYS A 8 28.77 -42.99 13.94
C LYS A 8 27.66 -43.47 12.98
N TRP A 9 26.40 -43.25 13.32
CA TRP A 9 25.20 -43.35 12.48
C TRP A 9 24.29 -42.23 13.02
N LEU A 10 23.94 -41.12 12.36
CA LEU A 10 23.49 -40.89 10.99
C LEU A 10 23.93 -39.49 10.54
N ARG A 11 24.79 -39.43 9.51
CA ARG A 11 24.80 -38.31 8.57
C ARG A 11 24.08 -38.80 7.33
N ARG A 12 23.33 -37.89 6.68
CA ARG A 12 22.66 -37.99 5.36
C ARG A 12 21.14 -38.17 5.41
N ILE A 13 20.46 -37.12 5.85
CA ILE A 13 19.31 -36.56 5.12
C ILE A 13 19.94 -35.31 4.47
N GLY A 14 20.26 -35.25 3.20
CA GLY A 14 19.44 -35.61 2.05
C GLY A 14 18.98 -34.31 1.39
N CYS A 15 19.95 -33.55 0.85
CA CYS A 15 19.77 -32.26 0.17
C CYS A 15 18.93 -32.40 -1.11
N VAL A 16 17.61 -32.55 -1.00
CA VAL A 16 16.72 -32.58 -2.18
C VAL A 16 15.70 -31.42 -2.18
N ALA A 17 15.55 -30.68 -1.08
CA ALA A 17 14.61 -29.56 -1.01
C ALA A 17 15.16 -28.21 -1.53
N ALA A 18 16.44 -28.11 -1.90
CA ALA A 18 17.05 -26.84 -2.31
C ALA A 18 16.99 -26.57 -3.83
N SER A 19 16.55 -27.53 -4.65
CA SER A 19 16.57 -27.40 -6.11
C SER A 19 15.22 -27.06 -6.75
N MET A 20 14.10 -27.18 -6.02
CA MET A 20 12.78 -26.75 -6.53
C MET A 20 12.47 -25.27 -6.28
N ALA A 21 13.18 -24.59 -5.37
CA ALA A 21 12.99 -23.16 -5.13
C ALA A 21 13.66 -22.27 -6.21
N PHE A 22 14.62 -22.80 -6.99
CA PHE A 22 15.35 -22.01 -7.98
C PHE A 22 14.71 -22.02 -9.38
N ALA A 23 13.79 -22.95 -9.66
CA ALA A 23 13.12 -23.06 -10.96
C ALA A 23 11.83 -22.21 -11.06
N LEU A 24 11.31 -21.71 -9.95
CA LEU A 24 10.12 -20.83 -9.92
C LEU A 24 10.44 -19.33 -10.08
N PHE A 25 11.71 -18.94 -10.01
CA PHE A 25 12.12 -17.54 -10.18
C PHE A 25 12.33 -17.11 -11.66
N MET A 26 12.34 -18.06 -12.60
CA MET A 26 12.62 -17.78 -14.02
C MET A 26 11.37 -17.61 -14.88
N THR A 27 10.18 -17.70 -14.30
CA THR A 27 8.91 -17.32 -14.96
C THR A 27 8.27 -16.14 -14.25
N LEU A 28 9.05 -15.11 -13.95
CA LEU A 28 8.48 -13.78 -13.81
C LEU A 28 7.90 -13.43 -15.18
N PRO A 29 6.58 -13.21 -15.31
CA PRO A 29 6.00 -12.72 -16.55
C PRO A 29 6.78 -11.47 -16.93
N GLN A 30 7.47 -11.51 -18.07
CA GLN A 30 7.96 -10.29 -18.71
C GLN A 30 6.80 -9.31 -18.71
N ALA A 31 7.05 -8.09 -18.22
CA ALA A 31 6.13 -6.98 -18.19
C ALA A 31 5.39 -6.86 -19.54
N ARG A 32 4.25 -7.54 -19.66
CA ARG A 32 3.21 -7.19 -20.62
C ARG A 32 2.85 -5.77 -20.22
N GLY A 33 3.07 -4.81 -21.13
CA GLY A 33 2.81 -3.39 -20.88
C GLY A 33 1.53 -3.27 -20.08
N SER A 34 1.65 -2.86 -18.83
CA SER A 34 0.53 -2.87 -17.91
C SER A 34 -0.48 -1.85 -18.45
N ASP A 35 -1.75 -2.26 -18.52
CA ASP A 35 -2.81 -1.34 -18.92
C ASP A 35 -2.92 -0.29 -17.80
N PRO A 36 -2.58 0.99 -18.06
CA PRO A 36 -2.55 2.01 -17.02
C PRO A 36 -3.91 2.19 -16.33
N ALA A 37 -5.00 1.94 -17.05
CA ALA A 37 -6.35 1.99 -16.50
C ALA A 37 -6.59 0.81 -15.53
N ALA A 38 -6.08 -0.38 -15.86
CA ALA A 38 -6.17 -1.56 -15.00
C ALA A 38 -5.33 -1.40 -13.72
N ASP A 39 -4.13 -0.84 -13.82
CA ASP A 39 -3.27 -0.58 -12.66
C ASP A 39 -3.92 0.41 -11.70
N ARG A 40 -4.46 1.53 -12.24
CA ARG A 40 -5.17 2.52 -11.43
C ARG A 40 -6.46 1.96 -10.82
N TRP A 41 -7.20 1.14 -11.57
CA TRP A 41 -8.37 0.44 -11.04
C TRP A 41 -8.02 -0.47 -9.86
N LEU A 42 -6.98 -1.30 -10.03
CA LEU A 42 -6.51 -2.20 -8.98
C LEU A 42 -6.11 -1.41 -7.74
N HIS A 43 -5.37 -0.32 -7.93
CA HIS A 43 -4.95 0.53 -6.85
C HIS A 43 -6.13 1.16 -6.09
N ALA A 44 -7.08 1.75 -6.82
CA ALA A 44 -8.30 2.29 -6.21
C ALA A 44 -9.06 1.22 -5.42
N TYR A 45 -9.12 -0.01 -5.93
CA TYR A 45 -9.77 -1.13 -5.25
C TYR A 45 -9.07 -1.53 -3.95
N VAL A 46 -7.73 -1.57 -3.92
CA VAL A 46 -6.96 -1.84 -2.69
C VAL A 46 -7.27 -0.81 -1.61
N LEU A 47 -7.39 0.48 -1.98
CA LEU A 47 -7.81 1.53 -1.04
C LEU A 47 -9.22 1.28 -0.48
N VAL A 48 -10.16 0.82 -1.31
CA VAL A 48 -11.52 0.46 -0.82
C VAL A 48 -11.44 -0.67 0.21
N GLN A 49 -10.65 -1.72 -0.07
CA GLN A 49 -10.49 -2.85 0.85
C GLN A 49 -9.84 -2.42 2.18
N ALA A 50 -8.80 -1.59 2.12
CA ALA A 50 -8.18 -1.02 3.30
C ALA A 50 -9.18 -0.17 4.11
N GLY A 51 -9.98 0.65 3.44
CA GLY A 51 -11.04 1.44 4.09
C GLY A 51 -12.11 0.58 4.78
N GLN A 52 -12.50 -0.54 4.16
CA GLN A 52 -13.45 -1.50 4.74
C GLN A 52 -12.89 -2.16 5.99
N GLU A 53 -11.66 -2.66 5.93
CA GLU A 53 -10.99 -3.27 7.09
C GLU A 53 -10.85 -2.27 8.25
N LEU A 54 -10.48 -1.01 7.96
CA LEU A 54 -10.41 0.04 8.97
C LEU A 54 -11.78 0.36 9.57
N ALA A 55 -12.83 0.40 8.75
CA ALA A 55 -14.20 0.60 9.22
C ALA A 55 -14.64 -0.54 10.15
N ASP A 56 -14.34 -1.78 9.81
CA ASP A 56 -14.65 -2.97 10.62
C ASP A 56 -13.92 -2.97 11.97
N GLN A 57 -12.82 -2.22 12.08
CA GLN A 57 -12.06 -2.01 13.32
C GLN A 57 -12.45 -0.74 14.06
N ASP A 58 -13.56 -0.07 13.71
CA ASP A 58 -13.97 1.23 14.27
C ASP A 58 -12.85 2.29 14.16
N LEU A 59 -12.19 2.36 13.01
CA LEU A 59 -11.20 3.39 12.65
C LEU A 59 -11.78 4.31 11.58
N TRP A 60 -12.92 4.93 11.87
CA TRP A 60 -13.73 5.65 10.88
C TRP A 60 -12.98 6.80 10.20
N GLY A 61 -12.10 7.50 10.92
CA GLY A 61 -11.28 8.57 10.32
C GLY A 61 -10.31 8.07 9.24
N LEU A 62 -9.62 6.97 9.50
CA LEU A 62 -8.71 6.38 8.51
C LEU A 62 -9.47 5.67 7.38
N ALA A 63 -10.62 5.07 7.70
CA ALA A 63 -11.50 4.51 6.70
C ALA A 63 -11.97 5.59 5.72
N MET A 64 -12.43 6.75 6.23
CA MET A 64 -12.85 7.89 5.43
C MET A 64 -11.71 8.36 4.51
N ALA A 65 -10.50 8.53 5.05
CA ALA A 65 -9.34 8.94 4.27
C ALA A 65 -9.05 7.97 3.10
N ASN A 66 -9.13 6.65 3.33
CA ASN A 66 -8.95 5.65 2.28
C ASN A 66 -10.09 5.68 1.25
N TYR A 67 -11.34 5.87 1.68
CA TYR A 67 -12.47 6.00 0.76
C TYR A 67 -12.38 7.26 -0.11
N MET A 68 -11.96 8.40 0.45
CA MET A 68 -11.74 9.65 -0.29
C MET A 68 -10.59 9.49 -1.31
N ALA A 69 -9.49 8.85 -0.90
CA ALA A 69 -8.39 8.55 -1.80
C ALA A 69 -8.83 7.63 -2.95
N ALA A 70 -9.60 6.57 -2.66
CA ALA A 70 -10.14 5.66 -3.66
C ALA A 70 -11.10 6.39 -4.63
N LEU A 71 -11.97 7.26 -4.10
CA LEU A 71 -12.90 8.06 -4.89
C LEU A 71 -12.14 8.93 -5.89
N LYS A 72 -11.09 9.63 -5.43
CA LYS A 72 -10.23 10.44 -6.29
C LYS A 72 -9.59 9.60 -7.41
N GLN A 73 -9.11 8.39 -7.11
CA GLN A 73 -8.56 7.49 -8.13
C GLN A 73 -9.61 7.09 -9.18
N PHE A 74 -10.83 6.73 -8.75
CA PHE A 74 -11.90 6.39 -9.69
C PHE A 74 -12.40 7.60 -10.50
N GLU A 75 -12.35 8.81 -9.93
CA GLU A 75 -12.65 10.05 -10.65
C GLU A 75 -11.64 10.31 -11.75
N SER A 76 -10.35 10.25 -11.42
CA SER A 76 -9.30 10.40 -12.42
C SER A 76 -9.30 9.26 -13.45
N LEU A 77 -9.65 8.04 -13.06
CA LEU A 77 -9.84 6.91 -13.99
C LEU A 77 -10.99 7.19 -14.98
N ALA A 78 -12.12 7.72 -14.51
CA ALA A 78 -13.25 8.07 -15.37
C ALA A 78 -12.93 9.22 -16.34
N GLU A 79 -12.10 10.17 -15.92
CA GLU A 79 -11.68 11.32 -16.73
C GLU A 79 -10.63 10.93 -17.78
N GLU A 80 -9.57 10.23 -17.37
CA GLU A 80 -8.44 9.88 -18.24
C GLU A 80 -8.76 8.68 -19.15
N PHE A 81 -9.60 7.75 -18.70
CA PHE A 81 -9.92 6.50 -19.40
C PHE A 81 -11.43 6.23 -19.46
N PRO A 82 -12.24 7.10 -20.12
CA PRO A 82 -13.71 7.03 -20.08
C PRO A 82 -14.30 5.75 -20.70
N SER A 83 -13.54 5.03 -21.54
CA SER A 83 -13.96 3.74 -22.11
C SER A 83 -13.67 2.55 -21.19
N TYR A 84 -12.88 2.72 -20.13
CA TYR A 84 -12.52 1.65 -19.20
C TYR A 84 -13.69 1.36 -18.27
N GLN A 85 -14.42 0.29 -18.55
CA GLN A 85 -15.51 -0.25 -17.70
C GLN A 85 -16.44 0.85 -17.11
N PRO A 86 -17.00 1.76 -17.93
CA PRO A 86 -17.60 3.01 -17.44
C PRO A 86 -18.74 2.82 -16.43
N ARG A 87 -19.54 1.75 -16.60
CA ARG A 87 -20.62 1.41 -15.67
C ARG A 87 -20.08 1.01 -14.29
N LEU A 88 -19.02 0.22 -14.26
CA LEU A 88 -18.42 -0.27 -13.02
C LEU A 88 -17.70 0.87 -12.28
N VAL A 89 -16.98 1.73 -13.02
CA VAL A 89 -16.35 2.94 -12.45
C VAL A 89 -17.40 3.88 -11.87
N SER A 90 -18.50 4.15 -12.60
CA SER A 90 -19.59 4.98 -12.08
C SER A 90 -20.21 4.40 -10.80
N TYR A 91 -20.52 3.10 -10.80
CA TYR A 91 -21.05 2.42 -9.62
C TYR A 91 -20.14 2.57 -8.40
N ARG A 92 -18.83 2.36 -8.56
CA ARG A 92 -17.87 2.48 -7.46
C ARG A 92 -17.73 3.91 -6.94
N ARG A 93 -17.79 4.91 -7.81
CA ARG A 93 -17.77 6.31 -7.39
C ARG A 93 -18.98 6.66 -6.52
N ASP A 94 -20.16 6.18 -6.89
CA ASP A 94 -21.37 6.46 -6.12
C ASP A 94 -21.39 5.69 -4.79
N ASP A 95 -21.03 4.40 -4.78
CA ASP A 95 -20.83 3.61 -3.54
C ASP A 95 -19.82 4.28 -2.59
N LEU A 96 -18.72 4.82 -3.12
CA LEU A 96 -17.72 5.49 -2.29
C LEU A 96 -18.20 6.81 -1.70
N LYS A 97 -19.05 7.58 -2.40
CA LYS A 97 -19.67 8.79 -1.80
C LYS A 97 -20.53 8.41 -0.60
N ASP A 98 -21.28 7.32 -0.70
CA ASP A 98 -22.09 6.81 0.40
C ASP A 98 -21.21 6.35 1.57
N ARG A 99 -20.10 5.64 1.30
CA ARG A 99 -19.14 5.22 2.33
C ARG A 99 -18.42 6.39 3.01
N VAL A 100 -18.04 7.42 2.26
CA VAL A 100 -17.44 8.64 2.83
C VAL A 100 -18.43 9.33 3.76
N ARG A 101 -19.69 9.45 3.34
CA ARG A 101 -20.76 10.00 4.18
C ARG A 101 -20.98 9.17 5.44
N GLU A 102 -21.11 7.85 5.31
CA GLU A 102 -21.29 6.94 6.45
C GLU A 102 -20.12 7.05 7.44
N ALA A 103 -18.88 7.06 6.94
CA ALA A 103 -17.71 7.22 7.79
C ALA A 103 -17.75 8.56 8.53
N GLY A 104 -18.09 9.66 7.84
CA GLY A 104 -18.25 10.97 8.46
C GLY A 104 -19.32 11.03 9.55
N GLU A 105 -20.43 10.29 9.40
CA GLU A 105 -21.49 10.19 10.41
C GLU A 105 -21.06 9.40 11.66
N LYS A 106 -20.15 8.43 11.49
CA LYS A 106 -19.66 7.57 12.58
C LYS A 106 -18.44 8.13 13.30
N MET A 107 -17.75 9.11 12.71
CA MET A 107 -16.57 9.73 13.29
C MET A 107 -16.92 10.63 14.47
N THR A 108 -16.13 10.49 15.53
CA THR A 108 -16.06 11.51 16.59
C THR A 108 -15.26 12.73 16.10
N GLY A 109 -15.41 13.88 16.78
CA GLY A 109 -14.66 15.09 16.42
C GLY A 109 -13.13 14.90 16.42
N ALA A 110 -12.61 14.12 17.37
CA ALA A 110 -11.17 13.82 17.44
C ALA A 110 -10.69 12.93 16.29
N GLU A 111 -11.52 11.99 15.83
CA GLU A 111 -11.21 11.16 14.66
C GLU A 111 -11.26 11.94 13.35
N HIS A 112 -12.13 12.95 13.27
CA HIS A 112 -12.16 13.90 12.16
C HIS A 112 -10.88 14.69 12.04
N ASP A 113 -10.40 15.26 13.13
CA ASP A 113 -9.14 16.00 13.12
C ASP A 113 -7.98 15.08 12.72
N LEU A 114 -7.94 13.84 13.26
CA LEU A 114 -6.93 12.85 12.88
C LEU A 114 -6.99 12.46 11.40
N ALA A 115 -8.18 12.32 10.83
CA ALA A 115 -8.36 12.01 9.41
C ALA A 115 -7.86 13.13 8.50
N MET A 116 -8.19 14.39 8.83
CA MET A 116 -7.73 15.57 8.10
C MET A 116 -6.20 15.71 8.16
N ASP A 117 -5.60 15.52 9.34
CA ASP A 117 -4.15 15.56 9.50
C ASP A 117 -3.46 14.44 8.71
N TYR A 118 -4.07 13.24 8.66
CA TYR A 118 -3.54 12.13 7.87
C TYR A 118 -3.65 12.37 6.37
N GLU A 119 -4.74 12.97 5.90
CA GLU A 119 -4.88 13.39 4.49
C GLU A 119 -3.79 14.39 4.11
N ASP A 120 -3.50 15.34 5.00
CA ASP A 120 -2.42 16.29 4.82
C ASP A 120 -1.05 15.60 4.73
N VAL A 121 -0.76 14.61 5.59
CA VAL A 121 0.45 13.77 5.47
C VAL A 121 0.51 13.12 4.09
N ILE A 122 -0.58 12.47 3.65
CA ILE A 122 -0.63 11.78 2.36
C ILE A 122 -0.34 12.74 1.21
N GLU A 123 -0.99 13.90 1.19
CA GLU A 123 -0.83 14.88 0.12
C GLU A 123 0.60 15.43 0.09
N LYS A 124 1.20 15.75 1.25
CA LYS A 124 2.59 16.19 1.30
C LYS A 124 3.57 15.11 0.83
N THR A 125 3.37 13.86 1.23
CA THR A 125 4.18 12.73 0.76
C THR A 125 4.05 12.53 -0.76
N ARG A 126 2.83 12.66 -1.30
CA ARG A 126 2.56 12.56 -2.74
C ARG A 126 3.27 13.64 -3.54
N VAL A 127 3.12 14.91 -3.12
CA VAL A 127 3.77 16.05 -3.79
C VAL A 127 5.29 15.94 -3.68
N GLY A 128 5.81 15.56 -2.51
CA GLY A 128 7.24 15.36 -2.30
C GLY A 128 7.81 14.28 -3.23
N THR A 129 7.19 13.09 -3.24
CA THR A 129 7.57 11.98 -4.12
C THR A 129 7.53 12.35 -5.60
N LYS A 130 6.47 13.03 -6.05
CA LYS A 130 6.37 13.50 -7.43
C LYS A 130 7.50 14.46 -7.79
N SER A 131 7.75 15.46 -6.94
CA SER A 131 8.81 16.45 -7.16
C SER A 131 10.19 15.80 -7.26
N ARG A 132 10.43 14.73 -6.50
CA ARG A 132 11.67 13.93 -6.60
C ARG A 132 11.86 13.30 -7.98
N TYR A 133 10.80 12.72 -8.54
CA TYR A 133 10.83 12.13 -9.88
C TYR A 133 10.98 13.19 -10.98
N ASP A 134 10.41 14.37 -10.76
CA ASP A 134 10.60 15.55 -11.61
C ASP A 134 11.99 16.21 -11.44
N LEU A 135 12.89 15.60 -10.64
CA LEU A 135 14.23 16.08 -10.30
C LEU A 135 14.25 17.44 -9.55
N ASP A 136 13.11 17.89 -9.03
CA ASP A 136 12.99 19.03 -8.12
C ASP A 136 13.19 18.56 -6.67
N TYR A 137 14.44 18.27 -6.34
CA TYR A 137 14.82 17.76 -5.02
C TYR A 137 14.60 18.76 -3.89
N GLN A 138 14.59 20.06 -4.17
CA GLN A 138 14.36 21.09 -3.17
C GLN A 138 12.90 21.07 -2.74
N THR A 139 11.97 21.10 -3.70
CA THR A 139 10.54 20.98 -3.41
C THR A 139 10.25 19.63 -2.76
N SER A 140 10.82 18.53 -3.29
CA SER A 140 10.70 17.20 -2.68
C SER A 140 11.04 17.22 -1.19
N TYR A 141 12.24 17.70 -0.85
CA TYR A 141 12.73 17.74 0.53
C TYR A 141 11.81 18.56 1.45
N GLN A 142 11.38 19.75 1.02
CA GLN A 142 10.50 20.62 1.82
C GLN A 142 9.16 19.95 2.13
N TYR A 143 8.53 19.32 1.15
CA TYR A 143 7.24 18.64 1.34
C TYR A 143 7.38 17.40 2.21
N LEU A 144 8.44 16.60 2.03
CA LEU A 144 8.66 15.39 2.82
C LEU A 144 8.98 15.71 4.28
N VAL A 145 9.80 16.73 4.57
CA VAL A 145 10.03 17.21 5.96
C VAL A 145 8.73 17.67 6.61
N ARG A 146 7.85 18.36 5.86
CA ARG A 146 6.54 18.75 6.38
C ARG A 146 5.68 17.53 6.70
N ALA A 147 5.69 16.51 5.84
CA ALA A 147 5.00 15.24 6.08
C ALA A 147 5.53 14.52 7.34
N GLN A 148 6.87 14.50 7.55
CA GLN A 148 7.48 13.94 8.77
C GLN A 148 6.97 14.64 10.04
N TRP A 149 6.92 15.97 10.03
CA TRP A 149 6.44 16.74 11.17
C TRP A 149 4.98 16.44 11.48
N LEU A 150 4.10 16.47 10.48
CA LEU A 150 2.68 16.12 10.63
C LEU A 150 2.49 14.69 11.14
N LEU A 151 3.24 13.74 10.58
CA LEU A 151 3.15 12.33 11.00
C LEU A 151 3.70 12.10 12.41
N SER A 152 4.66 12.93 12.87
CA SER A 152 5.12 12.91 14.26
C SER A 152 4.00 13.27 15.22
N ASP A 153 3.33 14.39 14.94
CA ASP A 153 2.22 14.89 15.75
C ASP A 153 1.03 13.90 15.73
N LEU A 154 0.77 13.28 14.58
CA LEU A 154 -0.27 12.27 14.44
C LEU A 154 0.05 11.01 15.24
N LEU A 155 1.30 10.53 15.23
CA LEU A 155 1.74 9.37 16.02
C LEU A 155 1.55 9.56 17.54
N GLU A 156 1.66 10.79 18.05
CA GLU A 156 1.46 11.09 19.47
C GLU A 156 -0.01 10.97 19.90
N ARG A 157 -0.95 11.17 18.97
CA ARG A 157 -2.40 11.16 19.22
C ARG A 157 -3.11 9.91 18.68
N ALA A 158 -2.41 9.11 17.87
CA ALA A 158 -2.99 7.99 17.17
C ALA A 158 -3.43 6.87 18.13
N PRO A 159 -4.56 6.20 17.86
CA PRO A 159 -4.94 4.97 18.56
C PRO A 159 -3.84 3.91 18.44
N GLU A 160 -3.58 3.15 19.51
CA GLU A 160 -2.52 2.12 19.55
C GLU A 160 -2.60 1.14 18.36
N LYS A 161 -3.83 0.77 17.96
CA LYS A 161 -4.12 -0.13 16.83
C LYS A 161 -3.53 0.32 15.48
N VAL A 162 -3.19 1.61 15.30
CA VAL A 162 -2.67 2.15 14.03
C VAL A 162 -1.23 2.66 14.11
N VAL A 163 -0.65 2.71 15.30
CA VAL A 163 0.72 3.24 15.53
C VAL A 163 1.76 2.48 14.72
N THR A 164 1.67 1.14 14.66
CA THR A 164 2.63 0.32 13.89
C THR A 164 2.66 0.70 12.42
N ALA A 165 1.49 0.90 11.83
CA ALA A 165 1.36 1.24 10.44
C ALA A 165 1.85 2.67 10.13
N LEU A 166 1.48 3.64 10.97
CA LEU A 166 1.97 5.01 10.88
C LEU A 166 3.50 5.09 11.07
N THR A 167 4.07 4.20 11.88
CA THR A 167 5.52 4.11 12.06
C THR A 167 6.22 3.62 10.80
N LYS A 168 5.65 2.63 10.10
CA LYS A 168 6.18 2.17 8.81
C LYS A 168 6.09 3.26 7.75
N GLN A 169 4.97 3.97 7.68
CA GLN A 169 4.81 5.14 6.83
C GLN A 169 5.88 6.19 7.12
N ARG A 170 6.21 6.40 8.40
CA ARG A 170 7.27 7.33 8.79
C ARG A 170 8.63 6.89 8.29
N SER A 171 9.00 5.62 8.47
CA SER A 171 10.28 5.11 7.97
C SER A 171 10.43 5.34 6.46
N PHE A 172 9.37 5.11 5.68
CA PHE A 172 9.37 5.42 4.25
C PHE A 172 9.60 6.91 3.96
N ILE A 173 8.87 7.81 4.64
CA ILE A 173 9.04 9.26 4.45
C ILE A 173 10.46 9.68 4.87
N ASP A 174 11.02 9.11 5.93
CA ASP A 174 12.38 9.38 6.41
C ASP A 174 13.42 9.00 5.35
N GLU A 175 13.33 7.80 4.76
CA GLU A 175 14.19 7.36 3.66
C GLU A 175 14.10 8.27 2.43
N MET A 176 12.89 8.66 2.04
CA MET A 176 12.65 9.56 0.90
C MET A 176 13.21 10.98 1.16
N THR A 177 13.08 11.45 2.40
CA THR A 177 13.59 12.76 2.84
C THR A 177 15.12 12.75 2.79
N GLU A 178 15.75 11.71 3.33
CA GLU A 178 17.20 11.54 3.30
C GLU A 178 17.73 11.47 1.87
N ALA A 179 17.10 10.65 1.01
CA ALA A 179 17.47 10.56 -0.39
C ALA A 179 17.39 11.91 -1.11
N SER A 180 16.34 12.71 -0.84
CA SER A 180 16.18 14.05 -1.42
C SER A 180 17.23 15.03 -0.91
N ARG A 181 17.54 14.99 0.39
CA ARG A 181 18.62 15.80 1.01
C ARG A 181 19.99 15.47 0.44
N ASP A 182 20.29 14.19 0.26
CA ASP A 182 21.56 13.73 -0.32
C ASP A 182 21.72 14.18 -1.77
N SER A 183 20.64 14.16 -2.56
CA SER A 183 20.65 14.68 -3.93
C SER A 183 20.88 16.20 -3.99
N LEU A 184 20.48 16.96 -2.97
CA LEU A 184 20.75 18.40 -2.88
C LEU A 184 22.20 18.73 -2.52
N THR A 185 22.90 17.83 -1.82
CA THR A 185 24.25 18.08 -1.29
C THR A 185 25.36 17.52 -2.19
N LYS A 186 25.05 16.54 -3.05
CA LYS A 186 26.00 16.01 -4.04
C LYS A 186 26.15 16.97 -5.22
N GLU A 187 27.38 17.17 -5.66
CA GLU A 187 27.66 18.01 -6.85
C GLU A 187 26.89 17.50 -8.09
N PRO A 188 26.45 18.43 -8.97
CA PRO A 188 25.71 18.08 -10.18
C PRO A 188 26.58 17.22 -11.10
N GLY A 189 26.38 15.91 -11.05
CA GLY A 189 27.20 14.92 -11.77
C GLY A 189 27.21 13.54 -11.13
N GLY A 190 26.85 13.42 -9.85
CA GLY A 190 26.77 12.15 -9.11
C GLY A 190 25.37 11.55 -9.01
N TYR A 191 24.47 11.78 -9.98
CA TYR A 191 23.09 11.28 -9.89
C TYR A 191 23.08 9.75 -9.85
N LEU A 192 22.72 9.21 -8.68
CA LEU A 192 22.41 7.81 -8.47
C LEU A 192 21.39 7.37 -9.52
N LYS A 193 21.64 6.21 -10.15
CA LYS A 193 20.63 5.54 -10.97
C LYS A 193 19.36 5.44 -10.14
N VAL A 194 18.32 6.12 -10.60
CA VAL A 194 16.96 5.93 -10.08
C VAL A 194 16.68 4.43 -10.27
N HIS A 195 16.66 3.68 -9.17
CA HIS A 195 16.05 2.36 -9.23
C HIS A 195 14.60 2.60 -9.65
N ASP A 196 14.12 1.82 -10.63
CA ASP A 196 12.69 1.75 -11.00
C ASP A 196 11.87 1.32 -9.76
N ILE A 197 11.63 2.27 -8.86
CA ILE A 197 10.65 2.21 -7.78
C ILE A 197 9.25 2.55 -8.37
N GLU A 198 9.17 2.68 -9.71
CA GLU A 198 8.01 3.10 -10.48
C GLU A 198 6.84 2.09 -10.45
N LYS A 199 7.02 0.88 -9.89
CA LYS A 199 6.00 -0.17 -9.94
C LYS A 199 5.35 -0.55 -8.61
N ASP A 200 6.05 -0.44 -7.49
CA ASP A 200 5.52 -0.92 -6.21
C ASP A 200 5.03 0.21 -5.28
N PHE A 201 5.49 1.45 -5.50
CA PHE A 201 5.08 2.62 -4.70
C PHE A 201 4.17 3.59 -5.45
N ALA A 202 3.70 3.20 -6.65
CA ALA A 202 2.56 3.84 -7.25
C ALA A 202 1.34 3.56 -6.35
N LEU A 203 1.19 4.45 -5.37
CA LEU A 203 -0.03 4.82 -4.69
C LEU A 203 -0.39 4.15 -3.33
N SER A 204 0.41 3.27 -2.73
CA SER A 204 0.19 2.87 -1.33
C SER A 204 0.86 3.85 -0.35
N VAL A 205 0.30 5.05 -0.21
CA VAL A 205 0.57 5.89 1.00
C VAL A 205 -0.25 5.37 2.20
N SER A 206 -1.08 4.35 1.97
CA SER A 206 -1.84 3.63 2.98
C SER A 206 -0.97 2.54 3.59
N ILE A 207 -0.95 2.53 4.92
CA ILE A 207 -0.77 1.35 5.78
C ILE A 207 -0.91 0.05 4.96
N ALA A 208 0.17 -0.74 4.82
CA ALA A 208 0.03 -2.03 4.16
C ALA A 208 -0.95 -2.88 4.98
N MET A 209 -1.81 -3.68 4.35
CA MET A 209 -2.78 -4.48 5.12
C MET A 209 -2.08 -5.46 6.08
N SER A 210 -0.88 -5.91 5.74
CA SER A 210 0.00 -6.70 6.62
C SER A 210 0.47 -5.96 7.88
N ASP A 211 0.31 -4.63 7.90
CA ASP A 211 0.69 -3.76 9.00
C ASP A 211 -0.48 -3.43 9.93
N LEU A 212 -1.72 -3.77 9.54
CA LEU A 212 -2.89 -3.71 10.40
C LEU A 212 -2.88 -4.90 11.39
N PRO A 213 -3.49 -4.75 12.58
CA PRO A 213 -3.66 -5.86 13.51
C PRO A 213 -4.27 -7.05 12.77
N SER A 214 -3.65 -8.23 12.89
CA SER A 214 -4.09 -9.41 12.14
C SER A 214 -5.52 -9.78 12.50
N TYR A 215 -6.45 -9.48 11.59
CA TYR A 215 -7.81 -9.98 11.64
C TYR A 215 -7.73 -11.51 11.59
N ARG A 216 -8.15 -12.20 12.66
CA ARG A 216 -8.54 -13.60 12.53
C ARG A 216 -9.85 -13.58 11.73
N PRO A 217 -9.89 -14.13 10.51
CA PRO A 217 -11.14 -14.18 9.78
C PRO A 217 -12.18 -14.88 10.63
N VAL A 218 -13.19 -14.13 11.09
CA VAL A 218 -14.48 -14.71 11.39
C VAL A 218 -14.91 -15.35 10.06
N GLU A 219 -15.23 -16.64 10.07
CA GLU A 219 -15.58 -17.38 8.85
C GLU A 219 -16.51 -16.51 7.97
N PRO A 220 -16.17 -16.32 6.68
CA PRO A 220 -16.90 -15.38 5.84
C PRO A 220 -18.36 -15.79 5.81
N SER A 221 -19.24 -14.96 6.37
CA SER A 221 -20.66 -15.06 6.06
C SER A 221 -20.78 -14.87 4.55
N ALA A 222 -21.36 -15.85 3.87
CA ALA A 222 -21.33 -16.02 2.41
C ALA A 222 -22.09 -14.94 1.60
N SER A 223 -22.18 -13.69 2.07
CA SER A 223 -23.00 -12.64 1.50
C SER A 223 -22.24 -11.41 0.96
N GLY A 224 -20.91 -11.48 0.78
CA GLY A 224 -20.12 -10.26 0.49
C GLY A 224 -19.72 -9.98 -0.97
N MET A 225 -19.45 -11.00 -1.78
CA MET A 225 -18.92 -10.78 -3.14
C MET A 225 -19.62 -11.69 -4.14
N SER A 226 -20.48 -11.09 -4.98
CA SER A 226 -20.96 -11.77 -6.18
C SER A 226 -19.78 -11.92 -7.15
N SER A 227 -19.44 -13.17 -7.46
CA SER A 227 -18.49 -13.54 -8.52
C SER A 227 -18.90 -13.03 -9.91
N GLU A 228 -20.09 -12.45 -10.05
CA GLU A 228 -20.54 -11.81 -11.30
C GLU A 228 -19.82 -10.49 -11.59
N LEU A 229 -19.29 -9.80 -10.57
CA LEU A 229 -18.65 -8.48 -10.74
C LEU A 229 -17.12 -8.54 -10.85
N PHE A 230 -16.52 -9.70 -10.56
CA PHE A 230 -15.08 -9.88 -10.60
C PHE A 230 -14.74 -11.23 -11.23
N PRO A 231 -14.14 -11.26 -12.43
CA PRO A 231 -13.64 -12.51 -12.99
C PRO A 231 -12.66 -13.15 -12.01
N ASP A 232 -12.77 -14.47 -11.80
CA ASP A 232 -11.91 -15.22 -10.86
C ASP A 232 -10.42 -15.00 -11.11
N SER A 233 -10.03 -14.69 -12.36
CA SER A 233 -8.66 -14.35 -12.74
C SER A 233 -8.17 -13.03 -12.12
N LEU A 234 -9.04 -12.04 -11.98
CA LEU A 234 -8.71 -10.76 -11.37
C LEU A 234 -8.57 -10.93 -9.85
N VAL A 235 -9.50 -11.68 -9.23
CA VAL A 235 -9.46 -12.01 -7.80
C VAL A 235 -8.21 -12.84 -7.47
N ALA A 236 -7.83 -13.77 -8.33
CA ALA A 236 -6.60 -14.55 -8.17
C ALA A 236 -5.33 -13.68 -8.26
N GLN A 237 -5.26 -12.74 -9.20
CA GLN A 237 -4.13 -11.82 -9.30
C GLN A 237 -4.01 -10.89 -8.09
N VAL A 238 -5.12 -10.35 -7.60
CA VAL A 238 -5.13 -9.52 -6.38
C VAL A 238 -4.66 -10.33 -5.18
N ARG A 239 -5.14 -11.57 -5.05
CA ARG A 239 -4.76 -12.47 -3.96
C ARG A 239 -3.30 -12.92 -4.03
N ASP A 240 -2.75 -13.17 -5.21
CA ASP A 240 -1.33 -13.50 -5.37
C ASP A 240 -0.42 -12.30 -5.03
N LEU A 241 -0.90 -11.07 -5.27
CA LEU A 241 -0.25 -9.84 -4.79
C LEU A 241 -0.38 -9.64 -3.26
N TRP A 242 -1.38 -10.26 -2.61
CA TRP A 242 -1.60 -10.16 -1.15
C TRP A 242 -0.72 -11.07 -0.28
N TYR A 243 -0.16 -12.13 -0.86
CA TYR A 243 0.58 -13.16 -0.11
C TYR A 243 2.08 -13.23 -0.44
N GLN A 244 2.59 -12.27 -1.22
CA GLN A 244 4.04 -12.05 -1.41
C GLN A 244 4.55 -11.02 -0.40
#